data_AF-A0A969VSB2-F1
#
_entry.id   AF-A0A969VSB2-F1
#
_cell.length_a   1.000
_cell.length_b   1.000
_cell.length_c   1.000
_cell.angle_alpha   90.00
_cell.angle_beta   90.00
_cell.angle_gamma   90.00
#
_symmetry.space_group_name_H-M   'P 1'
#
loop_
_entity.id
_entity.type
_entity.pdbx_description
1 polymer ?
#
loop_
_entity_poly.entity_id
_entity_poly.type
_entity_poly.pdbx_seq_one_letter_code
_entity_poly.pdbx_strand_id
1 'polypeptide(L)'
;KRQRRSLLKRGEEEYDDPDGSQDDYDNIDVSDYVQNGDDDIADYKMRDDNYPDDEDRKTAPHKTETSFYEMLLDQLGLLKLDEKHQKIAEQIVGSIDEDGYLRRETTAIVDDLAFRQNISASAEEVEELIKKIQLFDPPGVAARNLQECLLLQLYRKLRSGLIPHNRARIQFL
;
A
#
# COMPACT_ATOMS: atom_id res chain seq x y z
N LYS A 1 -24.27 -54.87 3.16
CA LYS A 1 -24.61 -55.01 4.61
C LYS A 1 -24.25 -53.67 5.26
N ARG A 2 -25.20 -52.74 5.33
CA ARG A 2 -26.04 -52.49 6.52
C ARG A 2 -25.23 -52.14 7.76
N GLN A 3 -25.40 -50.88 8.14
CA GLN A 3 -25.25 -50.23 9.45
C GLN A 3 -25.40 -51.14 10.67
N ARG A 4 -24.83 -50.66 11.80
CA ARG A 4 -25.25 -50.75 13.23
C ARG A 4 -24.03 -51.12 14.09
N ARG A 5 -23.69 -50.46 15.20
CA ARG A 5 -24.50 -49.79 16.24
C ARG A 5 -23.54 -49.09 17.23
N SER A 6 -23.94 -47.93 17.77
CA SER A 6 -24.09 -47.64 19.23
C SER A 6 -24.24 -46.11 19.42
N LEU A 7 -25.46 -45.57 19.49
CA LEU A 7 -26.27 -45.33 20.71
C LEU A 7 -25.54 -44.60 21.84
N LEU A 8 -25.84 -43.30 22.03
CA LEU A 8 -25.97 -42.55 23.29
C LEU A 8 -26.61 -41.20 22.93
N LYS A 9 -27.93 -41.04 23.12
CA LYS A 9 -28.64 -40.52 24.32
C LYS A 9 -29.03 -39.04 24.13
N ARG A 10 -30.25 -38.89 23.61
CA ARG A 10 -31.30 -37.87 23.86
C ARG A 10 -30.98 -36.85 24.95
N GLY A 11 -30.87 -35.58 24.57
CA GLY A 11 -31.13 -34.41 25.41
C GLY A 11 -32.33 -33.68 24.81
N GLU A 12 -33.44 -33.64 25.56
CA GLU A 12 -34.62 -32.85 25.24
C GLU A 12 -34.33 -31.43 25.75
N GLU A 13 -34.24 -30.45 24.85
CA GLU A 13 -34.15 -29.04 25.24
C GLU A 13 -35.58 -28.55 25.52
N GLU A 14 -35.87 -28.38 26.80
CA GLU A 14 -37.09 -27.82 27.35
C GLU A 14 -37.07 -26.30 27.09
N TYR A 15 -38.00 -25.83 26.27
CA TYR A 15 -38.23 -24.39 26.07
C TYR A 15 -38.97 -23.87 27.30
N ASP A 16 -38.28 -23.09 28.13
CA ASP A 16 -38.85 -22.30 29.22
C ASP A 16 -39.53 -21.07 28.59
N ASP A 17 -40.86 -21.09 28.48
CA ASP A 17 -41.66 -19.89 28.17
C ASP A 17 -41.65 -19.02 29.44
N PRO A 18 -41.18 -17.76 29.42
CA PRO A 18 -41.23 -16.92 30.60
C PRO A 18 -42.70 -16.57 30.87
N ASP A 19 -43.29 -17.25 31.85
CA ASP A 19 -44.61 -16.95 32.42
C ASP A 19 -44.57 -15.54 33.01
N GLY A 20 -45.08 -14.56 32.24
CA GLY A 20 -45.22 -13.18 32.66
C GLY A 20 -46.16 -13.12 33.86
N SER A 21 -45.66 -12.60 34.99
CA SER A 21 -46.43 -12.54 36.22
C SER A 21 -47.66 -11.64 36.02
N GLN A 22 -48.80 -12.06 36.57
CA GLN A 22 -50.07 -11.34 36.38
C GLN A 22 -50.07 -9.93 37.01
N ASP A 23 -49.10 -9.64 37.88
CA ASP A 23 -48.88 -8.34 38.51
C ASP A 23 -48.27 -7.29 37.56
N ASP A 24 -47.69 -7.70 36.42
CA ASP A 24 -47.08 -6.78 35.46
C ASP A 24 -48.12 -6.03 34.59
N TYR A 25 -49.36 -6.55 34.51
CA TYR A 25 -50.44 -5.94 33.72
C TYR A 25 -51.14 -4.78 34.42
N ASP A 26 -51.08 -4.72 35.76
CA ASP A 26 -51.79 -3.72 36.56
C ASP A 26 -51.03 -2.38 36.67
N ASN A 27 -49.77 -2.34 36.22
CA ASN A 27 -48.91 -1.15 36.31
C ASN A 27 -48.71 -0.43 34.97
N ILE A 28 -49.52 -0.74 33.96
CA ILE A 28 -49.51 -0.06 32.66
C ILE A 28 -50.31 1.23 32.80
N ASP A 29 -49.62 2.36 32.89
CA ASP A 29 -50.25 3.68 32.87
C ASP A 29 -50.76 4.00 31.46
N VAL A 30 -52.06 3.78 31.24
CA VAL A 30 -52.75 4.06 29.97
C VAL A 30 -53.01 5.56 29.78
N SER A 31 -52.77 6.40 30.80
CA SER A 31 -53.07 7.85 30.70
C SER A 31 -52.20 8.58 29.67
N ASP A 32 -50.95 8.13 29.48
CA ASP A 32 -49.98 8.71 28.55
C ASP A 32 -50.37 8.46 27.07
N TYR A 33 -51.18 7.43 26.80
CA TYR A 33 -51.64 7.09 25.45
C TYR A 33 -52.96 7.77 25.06
N VAL A 34 -53.70 8.30 26.04
CA VAL A 34 -55.03 8.89 25.85
C VAL A 34 -55.00 10.42 25.87
N GLN A 35 -53.94 11.02 26.43
CA GLN A 35 -53.79 12.47 26.52
C GLN A 35 -53.38 13.14 25.18
N ASN A 36 -52.80 12.38 24.24
CA ASN A 36 -52.39 12.89 22.94
C ASN A 36 -53.47 12.62 21.91
N GLY A 37 -54.54 13.42 21.95
CA GLY A 37 -55.59 13.40 20.95
C GLY A 37 -55.04 13.62 19.53
N ASP A 38 -55.23 12.61 18.70
CA ASP A 38 -55.44 12.62 17.24
C ASP A 38 -54.50 13.35 16.26
N ASP A 39 -53.40 14.03 16.62
CA ASP A 39 -52.56 14.68 15.58
C ASP A 39 -51.03 14.73 15.79
N ASP A 40 -50.46 14.13 16.85
CA ASP A 40 -49.01 14.14 17.06
C ASP A 40 -48.42 12.72 17.03
N ILE A 41 -48.12 12.22 15.82
CA ILE A 41 -47.22 11.07 15.67
C ILE A 41 -45.85 11.53 16.18
N ALA A 42 -45.44 10.99 17.32
CA ALA A 42 -44.16 11.34 17.92
C ALA A 42 -43.01 11.11 16.94
N ASP A 43 -42.12 12.09 16.84
CA ASP A 43 -41.09 12.23 15.80
C ASP A 43 -40.15 11.01 15.72
N TYR A 44 -40.00 10.28 16.84
CA TYR A 44 -39.23 9.03 16.89
C TYR A 44 -39.83 7.89 16.06
N LYS A 45 -41.12 7.93 15.73
CA LYS A 45 -41.83 6.91 14.94
C LYS A 45 -41.75 7.17 13.43
N MET A 46 -41.35 8.38 13.03
CA MET A 46 -41.11 8.76 11.63
C MET A 46 -39.65 8.57 11.21
N ARG A 47 -38.79 8.14 12.13
CA ARG A 47 -37.37 7.90 11.88
C ARG A 47 -37.19 6.47 11.39
N ASP A 48 -36.98 6.34 10.08
CA ASP A 48 -36.59 5.09 9.46
C ASP A 48 -35.13 4.77 9.86
N ASP A 49 -34.93 3.81 10.78
CA ASP A 49 -33.60 3.32 11.18
C ASP A 49 -32.81 2.67 10.02
N ASN A 50 -33.43 2.54 8.84
CA ASN A 50 -32.83 1.95 7.65
C ASN A 50 -32.25 2.97 6.65
N TYR A 51 -32.30 4.27 6.95
CA TYR A 51 -31.57 5.26 6.17
C TYR A 51 -30.16 5.41 6.74
N PRO A 52 -29.10 4.91 6.06
CA PRO A 52 -27.75 5.17 6.50
C PRO A 52 -27.54 6.69 6.47
N ASP A 53 -27.30 7.27 7.64
CA ASP A 53 -26.95 8.68 7.78
C ASP A 53 -25.78 8.99 6.83
N ASP A 54 -25.88 10.02 6.00
CA ASP A 54 -24.81 10.38 5.04
C ASP A 54 -23.47 10.67 5.77
N GLU A 55 -23.52 10.90 7.09
CA GLU A 55 -22.36 11.05 7.97
C GLU A 55 -21.54 9.75 8.18
N ASP A 56 -22.11 8.57 7.93
CA ASP A 56 -21.41 7.28 8.06
C ASP A 56 -20.73 6.80 6.78
N ARG A 57 -20.79 7.60 5.70
CA ARG A 57 -19.86 7.47 4.57
C ARG A 57 -18.50 8.04 4.96
N LYS A 58 -17.88 7.43 5.98
CA LYS A 58 -16.46 7.56 6.25
C LYS A 58 -15.74 7.00 5.03
N THR A 59 -15.45 7.87 4.06
CA THR A 59 -14.52 7.58 2.97
C THR A 59 -13.22 7.23 3.66
N ALA A 60 -12.90 5.93 3.69
CA ALA A 60 -11.60 5.51 4.19
C ALA A 60 -10.56 6.34 3.43
N PRO A 61 -9.62 7.02 4.11
CA PRO A 61 -8.61 7.80 3.41
C PRO A 61 -7.88 6.84 2.48
N HIS A 62 -8.06 7.04 1.17
CA HIS A 62 -7.33 6.29 0.17
C HIS A 62 -5.85 6.58 0.40
N LYS A 63 -5.11 5.57 0.87
CA LYS A 63 -3.65 5.65 0.89
C LYS A 63 -3.21 5.76 -0.56
N THR A 64 -2.82 6.96 -0.97
CA THR A 64 -2.05 7.14 -2.21
C THR A 64 -0.70 6.48 -1.95
N GLU A 65 -0.58 5.21 -2.28
CA GLU A 65 0.72 4.55 -2.31
C GLU A 65 1.56 5.29 -3.35
N THR A 66 2.67 5.88 -2.91
CA THR A 66 3.62 6.54 -3.80
C THR A 66 4.14 5.48 -4.75
N SER A 67 4.07 5.74 -6.06
CA SER A 67 4.57 4.78 -7.04
C SER A 67 6.09 4.63 -6.87
N PHE A 68 6.62 3.43 -7.13
CA PHE A 68 8.06 3.19 -7.14
C PHE A 68 8.80 4.23 -8.00
N TYR A 69 8.22 4.56 -9.15
CA TYR A 69 8.75 5.61 -10.03
C TYR A 69 8.76 7.00 -9.37
N GLU A 70 7.70 7.37 -8.66
CA GLU A 70 7.62 8.65 -7.93
C GLU A 70 8.67 8.72 -6.81
N MET A 71 8.91 7.62 -6.10
CA MET A 71 9.96 7.56 -5.09
C MET A 71 11.36 7.79 -5.69
N LEU A 72 11.63 7.23 -6.88
CA LEU A 72 12.90 7.45 -7.56
C LEU A 72 13.03 8.89 -8.08
N LEU A 73 11.93 9.48 -8.58
CA LEU A 73 11.93 10.88 -8.99
C LEU A 73 12.15 11.83 -7.80
N ASP A 74 11.56 11.55 -6.65
CA ASP A 74 11.78 12.36 -5.44
C ASP A 74 13.26 12.31 -5.03
N GLN A 75 13.86 11.11 -5.01
CA GLN A 75 15.30 10.94 -4.75
C GLN A 75 16.18 11.63 -5.79
N LEU A 76 15.76 11.62 -7.06
CA LEU A 76 16.43 12.36 -8.12
C LEU A 76 16.39 13.87 -7.86
N GLY A 77 15.25 14.40 -7.43
CA GLY A 77 15.08 15.82 -7.08
C GLY A 77 15.94 16.29 -5.91
N LEU A 78 16.38 15.36 -5.04
CA LEU A 78 17.31 15.66 -3.95
C LEU A 78 18.77 15.80 -4.44
N LEU A 79 19.10 15.30 -5.63
CA LEU A 79 20.43 15.46 -6.21
C LEU A 79 20.59 16.85 -6.84
N LYS A 80 21.73 17.49 -6.56
CA LYS A 80 22.12 18.71 -7.27
C LYS A 80 22.68 18.34 -8.65
N LEU A 81 21.81 18.34 -9.65
CA LEU A 81 22.14 18.10 -11.05
C LEU A 81 21.89 19.37 -11.87
N ASP A 82 22.62 19.50 -12.96
CA ASP A 82 22.35 20.50 -13.99
C ASP A 82 21.07 20.13 -14.78
N GLU A 83 20.40 21.09 -15.41
CA GLU A 83 19.14 20.86 -16.12
C GLU A 83 19.26 19.76 -17.19
N LYS A 84 20.40 19.73 -17.90
CA LYS A 84 20.70 18.67 -18.88
C LYS A 84 20.76 17.30 -18.19
N HIS A 85 21.51 17.21 -17.09
CA HIS A 85 21.72 15.97 -16.36
C HIS A 85 20.42 15.47 -15.71
N GLN A 86 19.56 16.39 -15.28
CA GLN A 86 18.26 16.06 -14.73
C GLN A 86 17.37 15.37 -15.76
N LYS A 87 17.27 15.93 -16.98
CA LYS A 87 16.51 15.29 -18.08
C LYS A 87 17.05 13.92 -18.47
N ILE A 88 18.38 13.78 -18.50
CA ILE A 88 19.03 12.48 -18.77
C ILE A 88 18.67 11.48 -17.67
N ALA A 89 18.73 11.89 -16.41
CA ALA A 89 18.44 11.02 -15.29
C ALA A 89 16.96 10.64 -15.20
N GLU A 90 16.03 11.56 -15.51
CA GLU A 90 14.61 11.26 -15.66
C GLU A 90 14.37 10.19 -16.75
N GLN A 91 15.05 10.30 -17.88
CA GLN A 91 14.98 9.30 -18.95
C GLN A 91 15.51 7.92 -18.51
N ILE A 92 16.59 7.90 -17.71
CA ILE A 92 17.14 6.67 -17.14
C ILE A 92 16.13 6.06 -16.18
N VAL A 93 15.57 6.84 -15.24
CA VAL A 93 14.58 6.38 -14.27
C VAL A 93 13.32 5.86 -14.97
N GLY A 94 12.88 6.52 -16.04
CA GLY A 94 11.76 6.07 -16.88
C GLY A 94 12.08 4.84 -17.74
N SER A 95 13.33 4.37 -17.77
CA SER A 95 13.74 3.13 -18.43
C SER A 95 13.95 1.98 -17.44
N ILE A 96 13.70 2.20 -16.15
CA ILE A 96 13.75 1.15 -15.11
C ILE A 96 12.39 0.43 -15.09
N ASP A 97 12.43 -0.90 -15.08
CA ASP A 97 11.22 -1.72 -14.98
C ASP A 97 10.65 -1.71 -13.56
N GLU A 98 9.42 -2.21 -13.40
CA GLU A 98 8.76 -2.38 -12.09
C GLU A 98 9.56 -3.28 -11.13
N ASP A 99 10.34 -4.22 -11.67
CA ASP A 99 11.25 -5.09 -10.91
C ASP A 99 12.53 -4.36 -10.42
N GLY A 100 12.74 -3.10 -10.85
CA GLY A 100 13.90 -2.28 -10.47
C GLY A 100 15.15 -2.49 -11.33
N TYR A 101 15.08 -3.28 -12.41
CA TYR A 101 16.20 -3.52 -13.32
C TYR A 101 16.22 -2.52 -14.49
N LEU A 102 17.43 -2.12 -14.89
CA LEU A 102 17.67 -1.36 -16.12
C LEU A 102 18.01 -2.32 -17.24
N ARG A 103 17.00 -2.68 -18.05
CA ARG A 103 17.18 -3.63 -19.18
C ARG A 103 17.69 -2.98 -20.45
N ARG A 104 17.55 -1.66 -20.59
CA ARG A 104 18.05 -0.93 -21.75
C ARG A 104 19.56 -0.74 -21.67
N GLU A 105 20.22 -0.88 -22.82
CA GLU A 105 21.63 -0.55 -22.97
C GLU A 105 21.86 0.96 -22.92
N THR A 106 23.03 1.37 -22.47
CA THR A 106 23.43 2.79 -22.38
C THR A 106 23.39 3.49 -23.73
N THR A 107 23.82 2.80 -24.79
CA THR A 107 23.77 3.27 -26.18
C THR A 107 22.33 3.58 -26.62
N ALA A 108 21.39 2.68 -26.33
CA ALA A 108 19.98 2.88 -26.67
C ALA A 108 19.37 4.08 -25.92
N ILE A 109 19.78 4.32 -24.67
CA ILE A 109 19.33 5.48 -23.89
C ILE A 109 19.88 6.78 -24.49
N VAL A 110 21.16 6.79 -24.89
CA VAL A 110 21.80 7.94 -25.57
C VAL A 110 21.07 8.27 -26.87
N ASP A 111 20.75 7.25 -27.66
CA ASP A 111 20.01 7.43 -28.92
C ASP A 111 18.61 8.01 -28.66
N ASP A 112 17.86 7.46 -27.71
CA ASP A 112 16.53 7.98 -27.34
C ASP A 112 16.60 9.45 -26.89
N LEU A 113 17.63 9.85 -26.14
CA LEU A 113 17.85 11.24 -25.72
C LEU A 113 18.11 12.17 -26.91
N ALA A 114 18.93 11.71 -27.86
CA ALA A 114 19.23 12.47 -29.06
C ALA A 114 18.00 12.63 -29.95
N PHE A 115 17.20 11.56 -30.14
CA PHE A 115 16.03 11.59 -31.04
C PHE A 115 14.81 12.28 -30.43
N ARG A 116 14.48 12.01 -29.17
CA ARG A 116 13.22 12.49 -28.56
C ARG A 116 13.34 13.85 -27.92
N GLN A 117 14.47 14.10 -27.27
CA GLN A 117 14.67 15.30 -26.46
C GLN A 117 15.64 16.30 -27.11
N ASN A 118 16.28 15.92 -28.23
CA ASN A 118 17.31 16.71 -28.91
C ASN A 118 18.46 17.09 -27.96
N ILE A 119 18.80 16.17 -27.03
CA ILE A 119 19.87 16.34 -26.06
C ILE A 119 21.05 15.48 -26.50
N SER A 120 22.21 16.10 -26.71
CA SER A 120 23.46 15.39 -26.93
C SER A 120 24.07 14.96 -25.60
N ALA A 121 23.82 13.71 -25.22
CA ALA A 121 24.47 13.06 -24.07
C ALA A 121 25.61 12.15 -24.54
N SER A 122 26.74 12.13 -23.83
CA SER A 122 27.77 11.12 -24.06
C SER A 122 27.42 9.82 -23.32
N ALA A 123 27.92 8.68 -23.79
CA ALA A 123 27.77 7.41 -23.08
C ALA A 123 28.37 7.47 -21.67
N GLU A 124 29.47 8.20 -21.49
CA GLU A 124 30.12 8.41 -20.20
C GLU A 124 29.23 9.19 -19.23
N GLU A 125 28.61 10.29 -19.69
CA GLU A 125 27.65 11.08 -18.89
C GLU A 125 26.47 10.21 -18.41
N VAL A 126 25.94 9.37 -19.29
CA VAL A 126 24.83 8.45 -18.96
C VAL A 126 25.29 7.42 -17.94
N GLU A 127 26.47 6.83 -18.09
CA GLU A 127 27.00 5.85 -17.14
C GLU A 127 27.27 6.45 -15.76
N GLU A 128 27.77 7.69 -15.69
CA GLU A 128 27.94 8.39 -14.42
C GLU A 128 26.61 8.62 -13.70
N LEU A 129 25.57 8.98 -14.45
CA LEU A 129 24.22 9.16 -13.89
C LEU A 129 23.61 7.84 -13.44
N ILE A 130 23.78 6.75 -14.20
CA ILE A 130 23.36 5.41 -13.77
C ILE A 130 24.02 5.05 -12.44
N LYS A 131 25.33 5.26 -12.29
CA LYS A 131 26.04 5.01 -11.02
C LYS A 131 25.48 5.82 -9.86
N LYS A 132 25.07 7.07 -10.09
CA LYS A 132 24.41 7.89 -9.05
C LYS A 132 23.04 7.35 -8.69
N ILE A 133 22.25 6.94 -9.68
CA ILE A 133 20.92 6.35 -9.48
C ILE A 133 21.02 4.99 -8.76
N GLN A 134 22.06 4.19 -9.01
CA GLN A 134 22.28 2.92 -8.30
C GLN A 134 22.54 3.08 -6.79
N LEU A 135 22.82 4.30 -6.32
CA LEU A 135 22.96 4.62 -4.88
C LEU A 135 21.61 4.90 -4.20
N PHE A 136 20.51 4.93 -4.95
CA PHE A 136 19.17 5.19 -4.45
C PHE A 136 18.69 4.10 -3.48
N ASP A 137 17.59 4.38 -2.80
CA ASP A 137 16.92 3.45 -1.90
C ASP A 137 15.62 2.96 -2.55
N PRO A 138 15.42 1.65 -2.77
CA PRO A 138 16.18 0.52 -2.23
C PRO A 138 17.54 0.25 -2.93
N PRO A 139 18.53 -0.34 -2.24
CA PRO A 139 19.79 -0.75 -2.87
C PRO A 139 19.59 -1.84 -3.92
N GLY A 140 20.26 -1.69 -5.06
CA GLY A 140 20.17 -2.62 -6.19
C GLY A 140 19.22 -2.18 -7.29
N VAL A 141 18.58 -1.01 -7.15
CA VAL A 141 17.83 -0.37 -8.24
C VAL A 141 18.78 0.03 -9.37
N ALA A 142 18.27 0.00 -10.60
CA ALA A 142 19.00 0.27 -11.84
C ALA A 142 20.18 -0.67 -12.09
N ALA A 143 20.16 -1.87 -11.50
CA ALA A 143 21.07 -2.95 -11.87
C ALA A 143 20.71 -3.53 -13.24
N ARG A 144 21.70 -3.97 -14.02
CA ARG A 144 21.48 -4.63 -15.31
C ARG A 144 21.20 -6.12 -15.18
N ASN A 145 21.67 -6.72 -14.08
CA ASN A 145 21.48 -8.13 -13.79
C ASN A 145 21.47 -8.40 -12.28
N LEU A 146 21.10 -9.64 -11.90
CA LEU A 146 21.04 -10.05 -10.50
C LEU A 146 22.40 -9.96 -9.79
N GLN A 147 23.50 -10.26 -10.49
CA GLN A 147 24.84 -10.20 -9.92
C GLN A 147 25.19 -8.76 -9.50
N GLU A 148 24.92 -7.78 -10.36
CA GLU A 148 25.12 -6.36 -10.09
C GLU A 148 24.22 -5.88 -8.96
N CYS A 149 22.95 -6.29 -8.95
CA CYS A 149 22.02 -5.99 -7.86
C CYS A 149 22.56 -6.45 -6.49
N LEU A 150 23.02 -7.72 -6.41
CA LEU A 150 23.60 -8.27 -5.19
C LEU A 150 24.90 -7.56 -4.78
N LEU A 151 25.75 -7.19 -5.75
CA LEU A 151 26.96 -6.41 -5.48
C LEU A 151 26.61 -5.06 -4.85
N LEU A 152 25.66 -4.31 -5.43
CA LEU A 152 25.21 -3.02 -4.91
C LEU A 152 24.65 -3.14 -3.48
N GLN A 153 23.86 -4.19 -3.22
CA GLN A 153 23.33 -4.47 -1.89
C GLN A 153 24.44 -4.78 -0.88
N LEU A 154 25.42 -5.60 -1.25
CA LEU A 154 26.57 -5.92 -0.41
C LEU A 154 27.42 -4.68 -0.12
N TYR A 155 27.70 -3.86 -1.14
CA TYR A 155 28.44 -2.60 -0.97
C TYR A 155 27.76 -1.67 0.03
N ARG A 156 26.42 -1.54 -0.03
CA ARG A 156 25.68 -0.72 0.94
C ARG A 156 25.73 -1.32 2.35
N LYS A 157 25.55 -2.64 2.49
CA LYS A 157 25.67 -3.34 3.79
C LYS A 157 27.06 -3.22 4.41
N LEU A 158 28.09 -3.19 3.58
CA LEU A 158 29.48 -3.03 4.00
C LEU A 158 29.74 -1.61 4.48
N ARG A 159 29.26 -0.60 3.75
CA ARG A 159 29.37 0.82 4.14
C ARG A 159 28.59 1.13 5.42
N SER A 160 27.44 0.49 5.63
CA SER A 160 26.64 0.68 6.84
C SER A 160 27.20 -0.05 8.08
N GLY A 161 28.31 -0.78 7.94
CA GLY A 161 28.96 -1.49 9.06
C GLY A 161 28.18 -2.71 9.57
N LEU A 162 27.13 -3.12 8.86
CA LEU A 162 26.29 -4.27 9.20
C LEU A 162 27.00 -5.61 8.97
N ILE A 163 28.09 -5.63 8.19
CA ILE A 163 28.94 -6.80 7.97
C ILE A 163 30.35 -6.47 8.49
N PRO A 164 30.89 -7.24 9.46
CA PRO A 164 32.25 -7.01 9.95
C PRO A 164 33.26 -7.21 8.82
N HIS A 165 34.03 -6.17 8.56
CA HIS A 165 35.06 -6.16 7.54
C HIS A 165 36.25 -7.02 8.00
N ASN A 166 36.34 -8.26 7.53
CA ASN A 166 37.65 -8.89 7.41
C ASN A 166 38.39 -8.13 6.29
N ARG A 167 39.61 -7.66 6.57
CA ARG A 167 40.40 -6.66 5.83
C ARG A 167 40.81 -7.05 4.38
N ALA A 168 39.92 -7.59 3.57
CA ALA A 168 40.12 -7.63 2.13
C ALA A 168 39.67 -6.27 1.58
N ARG A 169 40.65 -5.42 1.25
CA ARG A 169 40.46 -4.19 0.48
C ARG A 169 39.70 -4.52 -0.80
N ILE A 170 38.42 -4.21 -0.85
CA ILE A 170 37.70 -4.11 -2.13
C ILE A 170 38.03 -2.72 -2.67
N GLN A 171 39.21 -2.59 -3.27
CA GLN A 171 39.51 -1.52 -4.21
C GLN A 171 38.97 -1.98 -5.56
N PHE A 172 37.73 -1.65 -5.88
CA PHE A 172 37.27 -1.61 -7.26
C PHE A 172 36.32 -0.43 -7.42
N LEU A 173 36.65 0.37 -8.44
CA LEU A 173 36.15 1.70 -8.82
C LEU A 173 36.81 2.86 -8.07
#